data_AF-Q6PG66-F1
#
_entry.id   AF-Q6PG66-F1
#
_cell.length_a   1.000
_cell.length_b   1.000
_cell.length_c   1.000
_cell.angle_alpha   90.00
_cell.angle_beta   90.00
_cell.angle_gamma   90.00
#
_symmetry.space_group_name_H-M   'P 1'
#
loop_
_entity.id
_entity.type
_entity.pdbx_description
1 polymer ?
#
loop_
_entity_poly.entity_id
_entity_poly.type
_entity_poly.pdbx_seq_one_letter_code
_entity_poly.pdbx_strand_id
1 'polypeptide(L)'
;MSCTWIAFLLLLGFVSCLGFNLDAEKPTHFHMDGAEFGHSVLQYDSSWVVVGAPKEIKATNQIGGLYKCGYHTGNCEPIFLQVPPEAVNMSLGLSLAAATNPSWLLACGPTVHHTCRENIYLTGLCFLLSSSFKQSQNFPTAQQECPKQDQDIVFLIDGSGSISSTDFEKMLDFVKAVMSQLQRPSTRFSLMQFSDYFRVHFTFNNFISTSSPLSLLDSVRQLRGYTYTASAIKHVITELFTTQSGARQDATKVLIVITDGRKQGDNLSYDSVIPMAEAASIIRYAIGVGHKDGFPPLPPVTSS
;
A
#
# COMPACT_ATOMS: atom_id res chain seq x y z
N MET A 1 -73.47 42.97 49.62
CA MET A 1 -74.08 42.98 48.27
C MET A 1 -74.02 44.43 47.82
N SER A 2 -73.20 44.88 46.87
CA SER A 2 -72.84 44.37 45.56
C SER A 2 -71.37 44.75 45.25
N CYS A 3 -70.63 43.83 44.62
CA CYS A 3 -69.24 44.00 44.21
C CYS A 3 -69.23 44.49 42.76
N THR A 4 -68.91 45.76 42.53
CA THR A 4 -68.77 46.34 41.19
C THR A 4 -67.38 46.03 40.64
N TRP A 5 -67.33 45.17 39.62
CA TRP A 5 -66.13 44.87 38.85
C TRP A 5 -65.85 46.01 37.86
N ILE A 6 -64.68 46.65 37.98
CA ILE A 6 -64.12 47.50 36.93
C ILE A 6 -63.19 46.60 36.11
N ALA A 7 -63.62 46.26 34.90
CA ALA A 7 -62.83 45.51 33.94
C ALA A 7 -61.72 46.40 33.35
N PHE A 8 -60.46 46.10 33.68
CA PHE A 8 -59.30 46.66 33.00
C PHE A 8 -59.11 45.89 31.68
N LEU A 9 -59.45 46.51 30.55
CA LEU A 9 -59.17 45.99 29.22
C LEU A 9 -57.67 46.15 28.93
N LEU A 10 -56.90 45.12 29.25
CA LEU A 10 -55.54 44.95 28.73
C LEU A 10 -55.65 44.58 27.24
N LEU A 11 -55.50 45.58 26.37
CA LEU A 11 -55.13 45.37 24.98
C LEU A 11 -53.71 44.78 24.96
N LEU A 12 -53.63 43.45 25.04
CA LEU A 12 -52.46 42.69 24.62
C LEU A 12 -52.34 42.87 23.10
N GLY A 13 -51.68 43.95 22.70
CA GLY A 13 -51.09 44.04 21.37
C GLY A 13 -50.07 42.92 21.26
N PHE A 14 -50.41 41.86 20.52
CA PHE A 14 -49.41 40.93 20.01
C PHE A 14 -48.52 41.72 19.04
N VAL A 15 -47.46 42.34 19.57
CA VAL A 15 -46.31 42.72 18.76
C VAL A 15 -45.63 41.40 18.42
N SER A 16 -45.97 40.85 17.25
CA SER A 16 -45.21 39.78 16.65
C SER A 16 -43.82 40.33 16.31
N CYS A 17 -42.90 40.31 17.27
CA CYS A 17 -41.48 40.46 17.03
C CYS A 17 -41.02 39.22 16.25
N LEU A 18 -41.17 39.25 14.94
CA LEU A 18 -40.42 38.36 14.06
C LEU A 18 -38.98 38.89 14.02
N GLY A 19 -38.20 38.54 15.04
CA GLY A 19 -36.77 38.85 15.14
C GLY A 19 -35.94 37.98 14.23
N PHE A 20 -36.06 38.14 12.91
CA PHE A 20 -35.10 37.58 11.96
C PHE A 20 -34.18 38.70 11.45
N ASN A 21 -32.87 38.58 11.71
CA ASN A 21 -31.85 39.57 11.33
C ASN A 21 -31.10 39.18 10.04
N LEU A 22 -31.63 38.25 9.25
CA LEU A 22 -31.10 37.89 7.94
C LEU A 22 -31.81 38.72 6.87
N ASP A 23 -31.05 39.50 6.12
CA ASP A 23 -31.56 40.22 4.95
C ASP A 23 -31.83 39.21 3.81
N ALA A 24 -33.11 38.91 3.61
CA ALA A 24 -33.58 38.04 2.53
C ALA A 24 -33.96 38.82 1.27
N GLU A 25 -33.95 40.16 1.28
CA GLU A 25 -34.37 40.98 0.14
C GLU A 25 -33.25 41.18 -0.87
N LYS A 26 -31.99 41.22 -0.42
CA LYS A 26 -30.81 41.44 -1.26
C LYS A 26 -29.74 40.34 -1.10
N PRO A 27 -30.08 39.07 -1.37
CA PRO A 27 -29.10 37.99 -1.33
C PRO A 27 -28.03 38.15 -2.42
N THR A 28 -26.79 37.79 -2.09
CA THR A 28 -25.73 37.59 -3.09
C THR A 28 -25.78 36.15 -3.57
N HIS A 29 -25.97 35.94 -4.87
CA HIS A 29 -26.01 34.62 -5.49
C HIS A 29 -24.72 34.33 -6.23
N PHE A 30 -24.13 33.18 -5.93
CA PHE A 30 -22.99 32.64 -6.67
C PHE A 30 -23.46 31.47 -7.53
N HIS A 31 -23.01 31.42 -8.78
CA HIS A 31 -23.36 30.37 -9.73
C HIS A 31 -22.15 29.98 -10.57
N MET A 32 -21.95 28.67 -10.74
CA MET A 32 -20.98 28.06 -11.63
C MET A 32 -21.59 26.78 -12.23
N ASP A 33 -21.18 26.41 -13.44
CA ASP A 33 -21.71 25.23 -14.15
C ASP A 33 -21.19 23.88 -13.59
N GLY A 34 -20.28 23.91 -12.62
CA GLY A 34 -19.71 22.71 -12.01
C GLY A 34 -20.80 21.85 -11.37
N ALA A 35 -20.82 20.54 -11.71
CA ALA A 35 -21.83 19.64 -11.16
C ALA A 35 -21.73 19.56 -9.62
N GLU A 36 -22.88 19.77 -8.97
CA GLU A 36 -23.01 19.94 -7.51
C GLU A 36 -22.21 21.12 -6.93
N PHE A 37 -22.01 22.19 -7.69
CA PHE A 37 -21.53 23.44 -7.12
C PHE A 37 -22.43 23.90 -5.96
N GLY A 38 -21.82 24.19 -4.81
CA GLY A 38 -22.54 24.55 -3.59
C GLY A 38 -22.73 23.38 -2.62
N HIS A 39 -22.24 22.18 -2.94
CA HIS A 39 -22.34 21.02 -2.05
C HIS A 39 -21.70 21.26 -0.69
N SER A 40 -20.50 21.87 -0.69
CA SER A 40 -19.83 22.32 0.51
C SER A 40 -19.50 23.80 0.38
N VAL A 41 -19.69 24.54 1.48
CA VAL A 41 -19.44 25.98 1.53
C VAL A 41 -18.71 26.33 2.81
N LEU A 42 -17.76 27.24 2.72
CA LEU A 42 -16.98 27.69 3.87
C LEU A 42 -16.56 29.15 3.69
N GLN A 43 -16.74 29.97 4.72
CA GLN A 43 -16.21 31.33 4.75
C GLN A 43 -14.72 31.31 5.07
N TYR A 44 -13.92 32.09 4.33
CA TYR A 44 -12.48 32.14 4.46
C TYR A 44 -11.95 33.58 4.38
N ASP A 45 -11.05 33.91 5.30
CA ASP A 45 -10.33 35.20 5.34
C ASP A 45 -11.26 36.44 5.28
N SER A 46 -12.45 36.32 5.88
CA SER A 46 -13.51 37.32 5.99
C SER A 46 -14.07 37.90 4.67
N SER A 47 -13.52 37.52 3.52
CA SER A 47 -13.81 38.13 2.21
C SER A 47 -14.24 37.11 1.15
N TRP A 48 -13.96 35.83 1.38
CA TRP A 48 -14.17 34.77 0.43
C TRP A 48 -15.16 33.74 0.95
N VAL A 49 -15.97 33.22 0.04
CA VAL A 49 -16.71 31.98 0.21
C VAL A 49 -16.04 30.93 -0.66
N VAL A 50 -15.50 29.89 -0.04
CA VAL A 50 -14.96 28.72 -0.73
C VAL A 50 -16.11 27.75 -0.97
N VAL A 51 -16.23 27.28 -2.20
CA VAL A 51 -17.32 26.40 -2.63
C VAL A 51 -16.76 25.16 -3.29
N GLY A 52 -17.23 23.98 -2.84
CA GLY A 52 -16.94 22.70 -3.45
C GLY A 52 -17.99 22.31 -4.50
N ALA A 53 -17.52 21.63 -5.56
CA ALA A 53 -18.33 21.03 -6.62
C ALA A 53 -17.89 19.57 -6.82
N PRO A 54 -18.23 18.65 -5.91
CA PRO A 54 -17.61 17.33 -5.82
C PRO A 54 -17.93 16.39 -6.97
N LYS A 55 -18.89 16.69 -7.86
CA LYS A 55 -19.20 15.88 -9.05
C LYS A 55 -18.74 16.50 -10.35
N GLU A 56 -18.07 17.65 -10.31
CA GLU A 56 -17.54 18.29 -11.51
C GLU A 56 -16.42 17.45 -12.12
N ILE A 57 -16.51 17.16 -13.42
CA ILE A 57 -15.45 16.44 -14.15
C ILE A 57 -14.43 17.46 -14.64
N LYS A 58 -13.22 17.45 -14.07
CA LYS A 58 -12.12 18.36 -14.47
C LYS A 58 -11.25 17.77 -15.57
N ALA A 59 -11.01 16.46 -15.53
CA ALA A 59 -10.26 15.72 -16.53
C ALA A 59 -10.62 14.22 -16.46
N THR A 60 -10.06 13.41 -17.35
CA THR A 60 -10.19 11.95 -17.27
C THR A 60 -9.71 11.46 -15.90
N ASN A 61 -10.55 10.68 -15.21
CA ASN A 61 -10.30 10.17 -13.85
C ASN A 61 -10.11 11.23 -12.76
N GLN A 62 -10.49 12.49 -13.01
CA GLN A 62 -10.43 13.57 -12.03
C GLN A 62 -11.81 14.22 -11.86
N ILE A 63 -12.38 13.98 -10.68
CA ILE A 63 -13.70 14.49 -10.29
C ILE A 63 -13.56 15.37 -9.04
N GLY A 64 -14.25 16.49 -9.05
CA GLY A 64 -14.32 17.48 -7.99
C GLY A 64 -13.66 18.80 -8.35
N GLY A 65 -14.35 19.89 -8.04
CA GLY A 65 -13.90 21.26 -8.24
C GLY A 65 -13.92 22.07 -6.96
N LEU A 66 -13.07 23.10 -6.92
CA LEU A 66 -13.04 24.11 -5.86
C LEU A 66 -13.11 25.49 -6.48
N TYR A 67 -13.84 26.38 -5.82
CA TYR A 67 -14.04 27.75 -6.24
C TYR A 67 -13.84 28.70 -5.06
N LYS A 68 -13.30 29.88 -5.33
CA LYS A 68 -13.32 31.03 -4.40
C LYS A 68 -14.29 32.06 -4.96
N CYS A 69 -15.20 32.54 -4.13
CA CYS A 69 -16.22 33.50 -4.51
C CYS A 69 -16.06 34.76 -3.65
N GLY A 70 -15.85 35.90 -4.30
CA GLY A 70 -15.66 37.18 -3.61
C GLY A 70 -17.00 37.82 -3.28
N TYR A 71 -17.24 38.13 -2.01
CA TYR A 71 -18.49 38.78 -1.59
C TYR A 71 -18.71 40.14 -2.28
N HIS A 72 -17.66 40.96 -2.35
CA HIS A 72 -17.75 42.30 -2.95
C HIS A 72 -17.83 42.28 -4.48
N THR A 73 -17.25 41.26 -5.11
CA THR A 73 -17.21 41.16 -6.58
C THR A 73 -18.43 40.43 -7.15
N GLY A 74 -19.11 39.60 -6.35
CA GLY A 74 -20.17 38.72 -6.83
C GLY A 74 -19.67 37.59 -7.73
N ASN A 75 -18.36 37.47 -7.93
CA ASN A 75 -17.74 36.57 -8.90
C ASN A 75 -17.06 35.39 -8.22
N CYS A 76 -17.11 34.24 -8.89
CA CYS A 76 -16.39 33.03 -8.50
C CYS A 76 -15.28 32.70 -9.50
N GLU A 77 -14.15 32.22 -8.98
CA GLU A 77 -13.02 31.75 -9.78
C GLU A 77 -12.61 30.35 -9.32
N PRO A 78 -12.18 29.47 -10.25
CA PRO A 78 -11.68 28.15 -9.88
C PRO A 78 -10.37 28.23 -9.10
N ILE A 79 -10.20 27.35 -8.12
CA ILE A 79 -8.94 27.13 -7.43
C ILE A 79 -8.23 25.94 -8.09
N PHE A 80 -7.05 26.18 -8.65
CA PHE A 80 -6.26 25.14 -9.32
C PHE A 80 -5.34 24.43 -8.33
N LEU A 81 -5.42 23.10 -8.30
CA LEU A 81 -4.58 22.23 -7.47
C LEU A 81 -3.80 21.25 -8.35
N GLN A 82 -2.60 20.89 -7.89
CA GLN A 82 -1.80 19.82 -8.47
C GLN A 82 -2.26 18.48 -7.87
N VAL A 83 -3.23 17.86 -8.54
CA VAL A 83 -3.78 16.56 -8.13
C VAL A 83 -2.91 15.43 -8.68
N PRO A 84 -2.39 14.52 -7.83
CA PRO A 84 -1.64 13.36 -8.27
C PRO A 84 -2.48 12.44 -9.17
N PRO A 85 -1.87 11.77 -10.17
CA PRO A 85 -2.61 10.88 -11.08
C PRO A 85 -3.23 9.66 -10.37
N GLU A 86 -2.72 9.29 -9.19
CA GLU A 86 -3.26 8.18 -8.38
C GLU A 86 -4.57 8.55 -7.65
N ALA A 87 -4.88 9.85 -7.53
CA ALA A 87 -6.08 10.35 -6.85
C ALA A 87 -7.33 10.26 -7.75
N VAL A 88 -7.66 9.05 -8.19
CA VAL A 88 -8.74 8.79 -9.14
C VAL A 88 -10.10 9.11 -8.53
N ASN A 89 -10.88 9.95 -9.21
CA ASN A 89 -12.27 10.30 -8.88
C ASN A 89 -12.50 10.69 -7.42
N MET A 90 -11.59 11.50 -6.87
CA MET A 90 -11.55 11.79 -5.44
C MET A 90 -12.75 12.59 -4.89
N SER A 91 -13.62 13.12 -5.76
CA SER A 91 -14.72 14.03 -5.39
C SER A 91 -14.22 15.23 -4.58
N LEU A 92 -13.15 15.85 -5.08
CA LEU A 92 -12.52 17.02 -4.44
C LEU A 92 -13.57 18.11 -4.14
N GLY A 93 -13.53 18.63 -2.91
CA GLY A 93 -14.49 19.63 -2.44
C GLY A 93 -15.75 19.02 -1.83
N LEU A 94 -15.78 17.71 -1.56
CA LEU A 94 -16.85 17.12 -0.75
C LEU A 94 -16.78 17.59 0.70
N SER A 95 -15.56 17.82 1.23
CA SER A 95 -15.35 18.36 2.57
C SER A 95 -14.31 19.48 2.58
N LEU A 96 -14.65 20.54 3.31
CA LEU A 96 -13.85 21.74 3.48
C LEU A 96 -13.72 22.06 4.97
N ALA A 97 -12.55 22.53 5.37
CA ALA A 97 -12.30 23.08 6.70
C ALA A 97 -11.33 24.26 6.58
N ALA A 98 -11.42 25.22 7.49
CA ALA A 98 -10.47 26.33 7.54
C ALA A 98 -10.30 26.84 8.95
N ALA A 99 -9.19 27.53 9.19
CA ALA A 99 -9.01 28.39 10.33
C ALA A 99 -8.51 29.76 9.87
N THR A 100 -8.67 30.76 10.73
CA THR A 100 -8.28 32.16 10.48
C THR A 100 -7.11 32.63 11.36
N ASN A 101 -6.60 31.77 12.26
CA ASN A 101 -5.46 32.09 13.10
C ASN A 101 -4.64 30.83 13.49
N PRO A 102 -3.61 30.44 12.71
CA PRO A 102 -3.20 31.02 11.43
C PRO A 102 -4.21 30.70 10.31
N SER A 103 -4.26 31.54 9.26
CA SER A 103 -5.16 31.33 8.12
C SER A 103 -4.73 30.15 7.26
N TRP A 104 -5.54 29.10 7.21
CA TRP A 104 -5.35 27.95 6.34
C TRP A 104 -6.69 27.40 5.86
N LEU A 105 -6.67 26.78 4.68
CA LEU A 105 -7.82 26.11 4.09
C LEU A 105 -7.42 24.66 3.80
N LEU A 106 -8.25 23.71 4.21
CA LEU A 106 -8.10 22.30 3.92
C LEU A 106 -9.27 21.87 3.05
N ALA A 107 -8.97 21.35 1.87
CA ALA A 107 -9.97 20.81 0.96
C ALA A 107 -9.68 19.35 0.68
N CYS A 108 -10.69 18.49 0.86
CA CYS A 108 -10.52 17.05 0.78
C CYS A 108 -11.46 16.42 -0.25
N GLY A 109 -10.98 15.34 -0.84
CA GLY A 109 -11.75 14.39 -1.62
C GLY A 109 -11.63 13.00 -0.97
N PRO A 110 -12.67 12.51 -0.28
CA PRO A 110 -12.62 11.27 0.51
C PRO A 110 -12.93 10.01 -0.31
N THR A 111 -13.10 10.12 -1.63
CA THR A 111 -13.50 9.00 -2.50
C THR A 111 -12.41 8.65 -3.51
N VAL A 112 -11.14 8.66 -3.11
CA VAL A 112 -10.07 8.17 -3.96
C VAL A 112 -10.23 6.66 -4.12
N HIS A 113 -10.36 6.20 -5.36
CA HIS A 113 -10.44 4.76 -5.65
C HIS A 113 -9.03 4.19 -5.78
N HIS A 114 -8.67 3.26 -4.89
CA HIS A 114 -7.38 2.57 -4.93
C HIS A 114 -7.58 1.06 -5.09
N THR A 115 -7.24 0.54 -6.27
CA THR A 115 -7.45 -0.88 -6.60
C THR A 115 -6.21 -1.70 -6.23
N CYS A 116 -6.41 -2.76 -5.44
CA CYS A 116 -5.37 -3.66 -4.96
C CYS A 116 -5.77 -5.11 -5.25
N ARG A 117 -5.26 -5.66 -6.36
CA ARG A 117 -5.71 -6.95 -6.91
C ARG A 117 -7.22 -6.94 -7.14
N GLU A 118 -7.97 -7.77 -6.41
CA GLU A 118 -9.43 -7.92 -6.52
C GLU A 118 -10.19 -6.97 -5.59
N ASN A 119 -9.50 -6.27 -4.67
CA ASN A 119 -10.11 -5.37 -3.71
C ASN A 119 -10.02 -3.92 -4.17
N ILE A 120 -11.06 -3.14 -3.87
CA ILE A 120 -11.07 -1.68 -4.04
C ILE A 120 -11.11 -1.04 -2.66
N TYR A 121 -10.11 -0.23 -2.36
CA TYR A 121 -10.05 0.61 -1.16
C TYR A 121 -10.55 2.01 -1.50
N LEU A 122 -11.34 2.57 -0.59
CA LEU A 122 -11.74 3.96 -0.64
C LEU A 122 -10.89 4.75 0.36
N THR A 123 -10.09 5.69 -0.14
CA THR A 123 -9.21 6.52 0.68
C THR A 123 -9.50 8.01 0.45
N GLY A 124 -8.95 8.86 1.31
CA GLY A 124 -9.07 10.31 1.15
C GLY A 124 -7.74 10.97 0.84
N LEU A 125 -7.78 12.01 0.03
CA LEU A 125 -6.67 12.94 -0.18
C LEU A 125 -7.15 14.36 0.12
N CYS A 126 -6.34 15.10 0.87
CA CYS A 126 -6.59 16.48 1.25
C CYS A 126 -5.45 17.39 0.80
N PHE A 127 -5.79 18.64 0.51
CA PHE A 127 -4.85 19.68 0.15
C PHE A 127 -4.95 20.81 1.16
N LEU A 128 -3.82 21.15 1.77
CA LEU A 128 -3.66 22.31 2.63
C LEU A 128 -3.22 23.51 1.79
N LEU A 129 -4.02 24.57 1.82
CA LEU A 129 -3.82 25.80 1.08
C LEU A 129 -3.48 26.93 2.05
N SER A 130 -2.58 27.81 1.60
CA SER A 130 -2.29 29.10 2.25
C SER A 130 -3.42 30.12 2.00
N SER A 131 -3.34 31.28 2.67
CA SER A 131 -4.24 32.42 2.45
C SER A 131 -4.34 32.89 0.99
N SER A 132 -3.30 32.67 0.20
CA SER A 132 -3.29 32.97 -1.24
C SER A 132 -3.92 31.89 -2.11
N PHE A 133 -4.59 30.90 -1.52
CA PHE A 133 -5.12 29.69 -2.18
C PHE A 133 -4.07 28.86 -2.91
N LYS A 134 -2.78 29.02 -2.55
CA LYS A 134 -1.69 28.19 -3.07
C LYS A 134 -1.57 26.93 -2.24
N GLN A 135 -1.53 25.79 -2.92
CA GLN A 135 -1.24 24.49 -2.35
C GLN A 135 0.11 24.50 -1.65
N SER A 136 0.12 24.12 -0.37
CA SER A 136 1.32 24.03 0.46
C SER A 136 1.72 22.57 0.68
N GLN A 137 0.76 21.72 1.06
CA GLN A 137 1.00 20.31 1.38
C GLN A 137 -0.24 19.47 1.05
N ASN A 138 -0.05 18.16 0.84
CA ASN A 138 -1.11 17.16 0.73
C ASN A 138 -1.11 16.20 1.93
N PHE A 139 -2.27 15.66 2.26
CA PHE A 139 -2.47 14.72 3.36
C PHE A 139 -3.34 13.53 2.93
N PRO A 140 -2.98 12.29 3.29
CA PRO A 140 -1.74 11.89 3.97
C PRO A 140 -0.49 12.07 3.07
N THR A 141 0.68 12.29 3.69
CA THR A 141 1.96 12.47 2.96
C THR A 141 2.42 11.17 2.27
N ALA A 142 2.06 10.02 2.86
CA ALA A 142 2.33 8.71 2.30
C ALA A 142 1.07 8.16 1.64
N GLN A 143 1.22 7.56 0.46
CA GLN A 143 0.13 6.86 -0.21
C GLN A 143 -0.22 5.58 0.55
N GLN A 144 -1.50 5.22 0.56
CA GLN A 144 -1.96 3.94 1.08
C GLN A 144 -1.35 2.82 0.25
N GLU A 145 -0.42 2.06 0.83
CA GLU A 145 0.08 0.86 0.16
C GLU A 145 -0.99 -0.24 0.17
N CYS A 146 -1.08 -0.99 -0.92
CA CYS A 146 -1.84 -2.24 -0.93
C CYS A 146 -1.27 -3.20 0.13
N PRO A 147 -2.11 -3.96 0.85
CA PRO A 147 -1.62 -5.05 1.69
C PRO A 147 -0.73 -5.98 0.86
N LYS A 148 0.56 -6.02 1.22
CA LYS A 148 1.52 -6.90 0.56
C LYS A 148 1.35 -8.28 1.18
N GLN A 149 1.14 -9.29 0.35
CA GLN A 149 1.06 -10.66 0.82
C GLN A 149 2.40 -11.05 1.45
N ASP A 150 2.32 -11.58 2.67
CA ASP A 150 3.47 -12.09 3.39
C ASP A 150 4.15 -13.21 2.59
N GLN A 151 5.48 -13.18 2.53
CA GLN A 151 6.28 -14.12 1.75
C GLN A 151 7.42 -14.70 2.58
N ASP A 152 7.54 -16.02 2.57
CA ASP A 152 8.63 -16.75 3.19
C ASP A 152 9.44 -17.43 2.08
N ILE A 153 10.67 -16.95 1.88
CA ILE A 153 11.52 -17.35 0.77
C ILE A 153 12.71 -18.16 1.29
N VAL A 154 12.86 -19.40 0.82
CA VAL A 154 14.04 -20.23 1.07
C VAL A 154 14.93 -20.23 -0.16
N PHE A 155 16.18 -19.83 -0.01
CA PHE A 155 17.23 -20.10 -0.97
C PHE A 155 17.83 -21.47 -0.70
N LEU A 156 17.81 -22.33 -1.70
CA LEU A 156 18.48 -23.62 -1.71
C LEU A 156 19.63 -23.57 -2.71
N ILE A 157 20.85 -23.38 -2.22
CA ILE A 157 22.02 -23.17 -3.07
C ILE A 157 22.90 -24.42 -3.15
N ASP A 158 23.33 -24.74 -4.36
CA ASP A 158 24.24 -25.84 -4.65
C ASP A 158 25.67 -25.48 -4.23
N GLY A 159 26.20 -26.25 -3.30
CA GLY A 159 27.56 -26.14 -2.78
C GLY A 159 28.47 -27.27 -3.23
N SER A 160 28.04 -28.10 -4.19
CA SER A 160 28.74 -29.30 -4.64
C SER A 160 30.10 -29.01 -5.29
N GLY A 161 30.87 -30.08 -5.55
CA GLY A 161 32.17 -30.00 -6.17
C GLY A 161 32.16 -29.55 -7.64
N SER A 162 31.04 -29.68 -8.35
CA SER A 162 30.91 -29.24 -9.74
C SER A 162 30.78 -27.73 -9.89
N ILE A 163 30.35 -27.03 -8.83
CA ILE A 163 30.31 -25.58 -8.78
C ILE A 163 31.73 -25.01 -8.57
N SER A 164 32.17 -24.14 -9.47
CA SER A 164 33.44 -23.42 -9.32
C SER A 164 33.36 -22.41 -8.16
N SER A 165 34.49 -22.10 -7.50
CA SER A 165 34.48 -21.12 -6.40
C SER A 165 33.94 -19.75 -6.84
N THR A 166 34.30 -19.33 -8.06
CA THR A 166 33.85 -18.08 -8.66
C THR A 166 32.35 -18.07 -8.93
N ASP A 167 31.77 -19.19 -9.37
CA ASP A 167 30.32 -19.26 -9.58
C ASP A 167 29.57 -19.35 -8.26
N PHE A 168 30.13 -20.02 -7.25
CA PHE A 168 29.56 -20.00 -5.89
C PHE A 168 29.51 -18.58 -5.30
N GLU A 169 30.56 -17.78 -5.50
CA GLU A 169 30.56 -16.36 -5.10
C GLU A 169 29.45 -15.57 -5.83
N LYS A 170 29.29 -15.75 -7.14
CA LYS A 170 28.18 -15.13 -7.90
C LYS A 170 26.81 -15.57 -7.39
N MET A 171 26.65 -16.83 -6.98
CA MET A 171 25.40 -17.33 -6.39
C MET A 171 25.09 -16.60 -5.08
N LEU A 172 26.09 -16.36 -4.23
CA LEU A 172 25.92 -15.58 -3.01
C LEU A 172 25.62 -14.10 -3.31
N ASP A 173 26.25 -13.51 -4.32
CA ASP A 173 25.95 -12.15 -4.75
C ASP A 173 24.52 -12.01 -5.26
N PHE A 174 24.02 -13.01 -5.99
CA PHE A 174 22.62 -13.08 -6.39
C PHE A 174 21.68 -13.13 -5.18
N VAL A 175 21.97 -13.98 -4.18
CA VAL A 175 21.19 -14.05 -2.94
C VAL A 175 21.21 -12.69 -2.22
N LYS A 176 22.38 -12.04 -2.10
CA LYS A 176 22.53 -10.69 -1.52
C LYS A 176 21.67 -9.65 -2.25
N ALA A 177 21.68 -9.67 -3.59
CA ALA A 177 20.92 -8.74 -4.42
C ALA A 177 19.40 -8.92 -4.28
N VAL A 178 18.91 -10.17 -4.26
CA VAL A 178 17.48 -10.43 -4.08
C VAL A 178 17.03 -10.03 -2.67
N MET A 179 17.82 -10.41 -1.65
CA MET A 179 17.52 -10.02 -0.27
C MET A 179 17.44 -8.50 -0.13
N SER A 180 18.40 -7.74 -0.67
CA SER A 180 18.41 -6.28 -0.54
C SER A 180 17.21 -5.59 -1.22
N GLN A 181 16.74 -6.11 -2.36
CA GLN A 181 15.59 -5.54 -3.08
C GLN A 181 14.24 -5.86 -2.40
N LEU A 182 14.14 -7.03 -1.77
CA LEU A 182 12.89 -7.56 -1.22
C LEU A 182 12.81 -7.47 0.31
N GLN A 183 13.86 -7.02 1.00
CA GLN A 183 13.88 -6.86 2.45
C GLN A 183 12.85 -5.82 2.91
N ARG A 184 11.65 -6.31 3.21
CA ARG A 184 10.51 -5.58 3.73
C ARG A 184 9.91 -6.37 4.89
N PRO A 185 9.14 -5.76 5.81
CA PRO A 185 8.53 -6.48 6.93
C PRO A 185 7.72 -7.71 6.52
N SER A 186 7.11 -7.68 5.33
CA SER A 186 6.29 -8.77 4.79
C SER A 186 7.10 -9.94 4.21
N THR A 187 8.41 -9.80 3.98
CA THR A 187 9.24 -10.85 3.36
C THR A 187 10.32 -11.34 4.31
N ARG A 188 10.41 -12.66 4.50
CA ARG A 188 11.43 -13.31 5.33
C ARG A 188 12.26 -14.27 4.49
N PHE A 189 13.53 -14.41 4.84
CA PHE A 189 14.47 -15.27 4.12
C PHE A 189 15.03 -16.38 5.01
N SER A 190 15.33 -17.52 4.39
CA SER A 190 16.17 -18.57 4.94
C SER A 190 17.13 -19.06 3.84
N LEU A 191 18.32 -19.51 4.24
CA LEU A 191 19.31 -20.05 3.32
C LEU A 191 19.77 -21.43 3.79
N MET A 192 19.67 -22.40 2.89
CA MET A 192 20.32 -23.69 3.03
C MET A 192 21.24 -23.94 1.84
N GLN A 193 22.43 -24.44 2.13
CA GLN A 193 23.34 -24.97 1.13
C GLN A 193 23.25 -26.49 1.12
N PHE A 194 23.31 -27.09 -0.06
CA PHE A 194 23.31 -28.54 -0.21
C PHE A 194 24.50 -29.04 -1.04
N SER A 195 24.98 -30.23 -0.68
CA SER A 195 25.87 -31.08 -1.46
C SER A 195 25.40 -32.54 -1.26
N ASP A 196 26.28 -33.45 -0.87
CA ASP A 196 25.97 -34.69 -0.14
C ASP A 196 25.63 -34.46 1.34
N TYR A 197 25.85 -33.24 1.84
CA TYR A 197 25.44 -32.78 3.17
C TYR A 197 24.59 -31.50 3.08
N PHE A 198 23.69 -31.28 4.05
CA PHE A 198 22.82 -30.10 4.11
C PHE A 198 23.22 -29.19 5.25
N ARG A 199 23.51 -27.93 4.95
CA ARG A 199 23.83 -26.91 5.94
C ARG A 199 22.85 -25.75 5.86
N VAL A 200 22.01 -25.63 6.88
CA VAL A 200 21.20 -24.43 7.11
C VAL A 200 22.14 -23.34 7.62
N HIS A 201 22.31 -22.27 6.85
CA HIS A 201 23.13 -21.12 7.26
C HIS A 201 22.34 -20.17 8.15
N PHE A 202 21.05 -19.99 7.85
CA PHE A 202 20.12 -19.27 8.72
C PHE A 202 18.67 -19.66 8.43
N THR A 203 17.86 -19.73 9.48
CA THR A 203 16.40 -19.92 9.42
C THR A 203 15.66 -18.58 9.34
N PHE A 204 14.35 -18.60 9.16
CA PHE A 204 13.54 -17.37 9.25
C PHE A 204 13.64 -16.70 10.62
N ASN A 205 13.77 -17.49 11.70
CA ASN A 205 13.99 -16.97 13.05
C ASN A 205 15.32 -16.19 13.16
N ASN A 206 16.40 -16.72 12.59
CA ASN A 206 17.68 -16.02 12.57
C ASN A 206 17.60 -14.74 11.74
N PHE A 207 16.87 -14.77 10.61
CA PHE A 207 16.68 -13.61 9.75
C PHE A 207 15.97 -12.46 10.49
N ILE A 208 14.87 -12.75 11.20
CA ILE A 208 14.11 -11.72 11.93
C ILE A 208 14.84 -11.20 13.18
N SER A 209 15.69 -12.01 13.82
CA SER A 209 16.42 -11.60 15.02
C SER A 209 17.67 -10.77 14.72
N THR A 210 18.11 -10.74 13.47
CA THR A 210 19.37 -10.10 13.09
C THR A 210 19.13 -8.67 12.61
N SER A 211 19.84 -7.70 13.18
CA SER A 211 19.74 -6.29 12.80
C SER A 211 20.29 -5.99 11.40
N SER A 212 21.30 -6.76 10.96
CA SER A 212 21.87 -6.72 9.61
C SER A 212 21.75 -8.08 8.91
N PRO A 213 20.58 -8.45 8.35
CA PRO A 213 20.39 -9.79 7.78
C PRO A 213 21.34 -10.16 6.65
N LEU A 214 21.90 -9.19 5.92
CA LEU A 214 22.89 -9.45 4.88
C LEU A 214 24.20 -10.01 5.45
N SER A 215 24.56 -9.70 6.71
CA SER A 215 25.78 -10.23 7.32
C SER A 215 25.72 -11.73 7.61
N LEU A 216 24.51 -12.33 7.59
CA LEU A 216 24.33 -13.78 7.71
C LEU A 216 25.00 -14.54 6.55
N LEU A 217 25.28 -13.85 5.44
CA LEU A 217 25.90 -14.42 4.25
C LEU A 217 27.44 -14.42 4.30
N ASP A 218 28.06 -13.63 5.19
CA ASP A 218 29.51 -13.40 5.18
C ASP A 218 30.31 -14.62 5.67
N SER A 219 29.68 -15.46 6.48
CA SER A 219 30.25 -16.72 7.00
C SER A 219 30.01 -17.92 6.07
N VAL A 220 29.22 -17.74 5.00
CA VAL A 220 28.87 -18.83 4.09
C VAL A 220 30.09 -19.24 3.28
N ARG A 221 30.42 -20.53 3.33
CA ARG A 221 31.52 -21.15 2.59
C ARG A 221 31.00 -22.37 1.84
N GLN A 222 31.58 -22.64 0.67
CA GLN A 222 31.22 -23.78 -0.16
C GLN A 222 31.56 -25.11 0.52
N LEU A 223 30.63 -26.06 0.51
CA LEU A 223 30.77 -27.37 1.17
C LEU A 223 31.64 -28.35 0.37
N ARG A 224 31.54 -28.33 -0.96
CA ARG A 224 32.02 -29.38 -1.89
C ARG A 224 31.28 -30.71 -1.68
N GLY A 225 31.61 -31.71 -2.50
CA GLY A 225 30.99 -33.05 -2.45
C GLY A 225 30.04 -33.31 -3.62
N TYR A 226 29.11 -34.25 -3.44
CA TYR A 226 28.10 -34.60 -4.45
C TYR A 226 26.90 -33.65 -4.43
N THR A 227 25.83 -33.99 -5.17
CA THR A 227 24.73 -33.05 -5.47
C THR A 227 23.38 -33.71 -5.17
N TYR A 228 22.96 -33.71 -3.90
CA TYR A 228 21.73 -34.37 -3.43
C TYR A 228 20.51 -33.45 -3.48
N THR A 229 20.16 -32.97 -4.68
CA THR A 229 19.13 -31.94 -4.89
C THR A 229 17.73 -32.35 -4.45
N ALA A 230 17.28 -33.58 -4.77
CA ALA A 230 15.92 -34.02 -4.43
C ALA A 230 15.78 -34.21 -2.91
N SER A 231 16.79 -34.80 -2.28
CA SER A 231 16.87 -34.93 -0.83
C SER A 231 16.93 -33.56 -0.13
N ALA A 232 17.64 -32.60 -0.70
CA ALA A 232 17.72 -31.24 -0.17
C ALA A 232 16.37 -30.51 -0.26
N ILE A 233 15.63 -30.65 -1.37
CA ILE A 233 14.27 -30.11 -1.52
C ILE A 233 13.36 -30.68 -0.43
N LYS A 234 13.39 -32.00 -0.20
CA LYS A 234 12.61 -32.63 0.86
C LYS A 234 12.93 -32.01 2.23
N HIS A 235 14.21 -31.81 2.53
CA HIS A 235 14.65 -31.22 3.79
C HIS A 235 14.15 -29.78 3.97
N VAL A 236 14.15 -28.96 2.91
CA VAL A 236 13.55 -27.62 2.96
C VAL A 236 12.07 -27.68 3.34
N ILE A 237 11.31 -28.59 2.72
CA ILE A 237 9.86 -28.74 2.96
C ILE A 237 9.59 -29.16 4.41
N THR A 238 10.36 -30.12 4.94
CA THR A 238 10.08 -30.70 6.26
C THR A 238 10.69 -29.93 7.41
N GLU A 239 11.78 -29.18 7.19
CA GLU A 239 12.51 -28.51 8.28
C GLU A 239 12.42 -26.98 8.23
N LEU A 240 12.49 -26.35 7.04
CA LEU A 240 12.57 -24.88 6.94
C LEU A 240 11.22 -24.21 6.78
N PHE A 241 10.28 -24.81 6.04
CA PHE A 241 8.91 -24.32 5.92
C PHE A 241 8.02 -24.72 7.11
N THR A 242 8.61 -24.77 8.31
CA THR A 242 7.95 -25.08 9.57
C THR A 242 7.86 -23.86 10.48
N THR A 243 6.87 -23.86 11.36
CA THR A 243 6.72 -22.81 12.38
C THR A 243 7.89 -22.80 13.36
N GLN A 244 8.52 -23.95 13.62
CA GLN A 244 9.73 -24.04 14.45
C GLN A 244 10.90 -23.27 13.84
N SER A 245 11.03 -23.26 12.51
CA SER A 245 12.04 -22.49 11.78
C SER A 245 11.64 -21.04 11.52
N GLY A 246 10.46 -20.61 11.98
CA GLY A 246 9.96 -19.23 11.87
C GLY A 246 9.12 -18.94 10.63
N ALA A 247 8.74 -19.97 9.87
CA ALA A 247 7.82 -19.84 8.75
C ALA A 247 6.39 -19.54 9.23
N ARG A 248 5.67 -18.72 8.49
CA ARG A 248 4.29 -18.30 8.73
C ARG A 248 3.33 -19.22 7.97
N GLN A 249 2.21 -19.55 8.60
CA GLN A 249 1.19 -20.41 7.96
C GLN A 249 0.51 -19.71 6.78
N ASP A 250 0.21 -18.42 6.91
CA ASP A 250 -0.54 -17.63 5.92
C ASP A 250 0.35 -16.92 4.87
N ALA A 251 1.68 -17.09 4.96
CA ALA A 251 2.61 -16.53 4.00
C ALA A 251 2.71 -17.39 2.75
N THR A 252 2.89 -16.74 1.59
CA THR A 252 3.29 -17.42 0.36
C THR A 252 4.68 -18.02 0.54
N LYS A 253 4.78 -19.34 0.38
CA LYS A 253 6.04 -20.07 0.49
C LYS A 253 6.71 -20.13 -0.87
N VAL A 254 7.96 -19.68 -0.94
CA VAL A 254 8.75 -19.66 -2.18
C VAL A 254 10.08 -20.36 -1.97
N LEU A 255 10.38 -21.35 -2.80
CA LEU A 255 11.67 -22.03 -2.84
C LEU A 255 12.42 -21.62 -4.11
N ILE A 256 13.61 -21.05 -3.95
CA ILE A 256 14.51 -20.70 -5.05
C ILE A 256 15.70 -21.67 -5.02
N VAL A 257 15.75 -22.58 -5.98
CA VAL A 257 16.84 -23.55 -6.14
C VAL A 257 17.87 -23.00 -7.11
N ILE A 258 19.14 -22.92 -6.68
CA ILE A 258 20.25 -22.43 -7.51
C ILE A 258 21.27 -23.55 -7.64
N THR A 259 21.45 -24.09 -8.86
CA THR A 259 22.26 -25.30 -9.12
C THR A 259 22.78 -25.32 -10.56
N ASP A 260 23.83 -26.10 -10.83
CA ASP A 260 24.28 -26.39 -12.20
C ASP A 260 23.47 -27.51 -12.89
N GLY A 261 22.51 -28.10 -12.18
CA GLY A 261 21.57 -29.10 -12.71
C GLY A 261 22.08 -30.54 -12.66
N ARG A 262 23.31 -30.79 -12.19
CA ARG A 262 23.90 -32.13 -12.20
C ARG A 262 23.64 -32.87 -10.89
N LYS A 263 22.45 -33.48 -10.75
CA LYS A 263 22.15 -34.38 -9.62
C LYS A 263 23.04 -35.63 -9.69
N GLN A 264 23.93 -35.81 -8.72
CA GLN A 264 24.84 -36.96 -8.63
C GLN A 264 24.78 -37.58 -7.24
N GLY A 265 24.60 -38.91 -7.17
CA GLY A 265 24.60 -39.69 -5.92
C GLY A 265 23.32 -39.59 -5.07
N ASP A 266 22.33 -38.80 -5.48
CA ASP A 266 21.04 -38.70 -4.78
C ASP A 266 20.15 -39.91 -5.06
N ASN A 267 19.79 -40.65 -4.02
CA ASN A 267 18.88 -41.80 -4.12
C ASN A 267 17.42 -41.37 -4.36
N LEU A 268 17.04 -40.13 -4.06
CA LEU A 268 15.69 -39.63 -4.31
C LEU A 268 15.54 -39.08 -5.73
N SER A 269 14.35 -39.26 -6.31
CA SER A 269 13.95 -38.65 -7.58
C SER A 269 13.10 -37.41 -7.33
N TYR A 270 13.12 -36.47 -8.27
CA TYR A 270 12.23 -35.30 -8.22
C TYR A 270 10.74 -35.71 -8.16
N ASP A 271 10.36 -36.78 -8.85
CA ASP A 271 8.99 -37.31 -8.86
C ASP A 271 8.46 -37.68 -7.46
N SER A 272 9.36 -37.97 -6.52
CA SER A 272 8.98 -38.27 -5.13
C SER A 272 8.85 -37.05 -4.22
N VAL A 273 9.47 -35.92 -4.58
CA VAL A 273 9.55 -34.72 -3.70
C VAL A 273 8.78 -33.52 -4.24
N ILE A 274 8.61 -33.41 -5.56
CA ILE A 274 7.84 -32.32 -6.17
C ILE A 274 6.36 -32.38 -5.78
N PRO A 275 5.67 -33.54 -5.77
CA PRO A 275 4.29 -33.61 -5.28
C PRO A 275 4.14 -33.17 -3.81
N MET A 276 5.17 -33.40 -2.97
CA MET A 276 5.15 -32.90 -1.59
C MET A 276 5.21 -31.37 -1.54
N ALA A 277 6.01 -30.75 -2.41
CA ALA A 277 6.11 -29.29 -2.49
C ALA A 277 4.80 -28.66 -3.01
N GLU A 278 4.11 -29.33 -3.94
CA GLU A 278 2.80 -28.92 -4.46
C GLU A 278 1.70 -29.03 -3.40
N ALA A 279 1.64 -30.15 -2.68
CA ALA A 279 0.70 -30.33 -1.57
C ALA A 279 0.90 -29.30 -0.45
N ALA A 280 2.13 -28.80 -0.28
CA ALA A 280 2.49 -27.75 0.66
C ALA A 280 2.33 -26.31 0.10
N SER A 281 1.80 -26.16 -1.12
CA SER A 281 1.61 -24.88 -1.82
C SER A 281 2.90 -24.04 -1.92
N ILE A 282 4.05 -24.70 -2.14
CA ILE A 282 5.35 -24.03 -2.27
C ILE A 282 5.57 -23.69 -3.74
N ILE A 283 5.67 -22.39 -4.04
CA ILE A 283 6.08 -21.89 -5.36
C ILE A 283 7.58 -22.15 -5.52
N ARG A 284 8.00 -22.66 -6.68
CA ARG A 284 9.40 -23.07 -6.91
C ARG A 284 9.98 -22.35 -8.11
N TYR A 285 11.19 -21.81 -7.94
CA TYR A 285 12.00 -21.25 -9.00
C TYR A 285 13.32 -22.02 -9.10
N ALA A 286 13.81 -22.14 -10.33
CA ALA A 286 15.00 -22.89 -10.65
C ALA A 286 15.97 -21.96 -11.40
N ILE A 287 17.17 -21.78 -10.85
CA ILE A 287 18.20 -20.90 -11.42
C ILE A 287 19.42 -21.75 -11.76
N GLY A 288 19.70 -21.84 -13.06
CA GLY A 288 20.85 -22.57 -13.59
C GLY A 288 22.16 -21.80 -13.47
N VAL A 289 23.22 -22.50 -13.09
CA VAL A 289 24.59 -21.97 -12.99
C VAL A 289 25.50 -22.71 -13.99
N GLY A 290 26.32 -21.98 -14.74
CA GLY A 290 27.24 -22.57 -15.71
C GLY A 290 26.64 -22.86 -17.10
N HIS A 291 27.30 -23.73 -17.88
CA HIS A 291 26.86 -24.12 -19.23
C HIS A 291 25.79 -25.22 -19.19
N LYS A 292 24.73 -25.04 -19.98
CA LYS A 292 23.50 -25.84 -19.99
C LYS A 292 23.71 -27.30 -20.43
N ASP A 293 24.12 -28.18 -19.51
CA ASP A 293 24.01 -29.63 -19.70
C ASP A 293 23.35 -30.26 -18.47
N GLY A 294 22.02 -30.44 -18.51
CA GLY A 294 21.32 -31.32 -17.58
C GLY A 294 20.20 -30.71 -16.72
N PHE A 295 19.71 -29.50 -17.00
CA PHE A 295 18.60 -28.94 -16.22
C PHE A 295 17.32 -29.78 -16.40
N PRO A 296 16.81 -30.49 -15.38
CA PRO A 296 15.47 -31.07 -15.48
C PRO A 296 14.47 -29.91 -15.49
N PRO A 297 13.41 -29.96 -16.32
CA PRO A 297 12.34 -28.98 -16.23
C PRO A 297 11.72 -29.11 -14.83
N LEU A 298 11.91 -28.11 -13.96
CA LEU A 298 10.95 -27.94 -12.87
C LEU A 298 9.64 -27.55 -13.54
N PRO A 299 8.56 -28.35 -13.42
CA PRO A 299 7.30 -28.02 -14.07
C PRO A 299 6.86 -26.63 -13.62
N PRO A 300 6.35 -25.79 -14.54
CA PRO A 300 5.86 -24.48 -14.19
C PRO A 300 4.79 -24.60 -13.12
N VAL A 301 4.83 -23.73 -12.12
CA VAL A 301 3.71 -23.56 -11.20
C VAL A 301 2.57 -23.00 -12.06
N THR A 302 1.60 -23.83 -12.42
CA THR A 302 0.32 -23.35 -12.92
C THR A 302 -0.38 -22.68 -11.73
N SER A 303 -0.28 -21.37 -11.64
CA SER A 303 -1.14 -20.57 -10.78
C SER A 303 -2.56 -20.65 -11.34
N SER A 304 -3.45 -21.37 -10.65
CA SER A 304 -4.89 -21.15 -10.74
C SER A 304 -5.27 -19.90 -9.97
#